data_AF-A0A2T0X2S4-F1
#
_entry.id   AF-A0A2T0X2S4-F1
#
_cell.length_a   1.000
_cell.length_b   1.000
_cell.length_c   1.000
_cell.angle_alpha   90.00
_cell.angle_beta   90.00
_cell.angle_gamma   90.00
#
_symmetry.space_group_name_H-M   'P 1'
#
loop_
_entity.id
_entity.type
_entity.pdbx_description
1 polymer ?
#
loop_
_entity_poly.entity_id
_entity_poly.type
_entity_poly.pdbx_seq_one_letter_code
_entity_poly.pdbx_strand_id
1 'polypeptide(L)'
;MLAGVFGLRRILGRARPGLSGLSGPPGPAPVTRPVWLVGDVHGRADLLEGALAALRPPEGAAVVLLGDMIDRGPDPAGALRIARSLPRRWPGVEGVALMGNHERMMLDFLDAPVQRGRRWLRHGGRETLQGFGVDPGPPAAEPGPEALRALREALRAAMEPGLEGWLRALPLLWRDGGLVAAHAGLDPLAPPEAQDEEALLWGRTDFRRPRRDGLWVAHGHVVTAAPEIVPGRLGLDTGAWRTGRLTVARLRPGEAPAVERPAAPEASRGPHDGLPKAD
;
A
#
# COMPACT_ATOMS: atom_id res chain seq x y z
N MET A 1 -79.26 52.83 -0.37
CA MET A 1 -77.95 53.24 -0.91
C MET A 1 -77.15 51.98 -1.23
N LEU A 2 -76.84 51.79 -2.52
CA LEU A 2 -75.63 51.20 -3.16
C LEU A 2 -75.14 49.81 -2.70
N ALA A 3 -75.13 48.72 -3.49
CA ALA A 3 -74.52 48.41 -4.82
C ALA A 3 -73.13 47.72 -4.73
N GLY A 4 -72.90 46.71 -5.59
CA GLY A 4 -71.60 46.13 -6.02
C GLY A 4 -71.16 44.86 -5.27
N VAL A 5 -71.06 43.64 -5.80
CA VAL A 5 -70.37 43.05 -6.99
C VAL A 5 -68.83 42.97 -6.86
N PHE A 6 -68.28 41.82 -7.31
CA PHE A 6 -66.87 41.41 -7.56
C PHE A 6 -66.19 40.66 -6.39
N GLY A 7 -65.48 39.53 -6.57
CA GLY A 7 -65.10 38.77 -7.77
C GLY A 7 -64.18 37.60 -7.39
N LEU A 8 -64.23 36.52 -8.19
CA LEU A 8 -63.44 35.30 -8.08
C LEU A 8 -61.92 35.54 -8.16
N ARG A 9 -61.11 34.84 -7.34
CA ARG A 9 -59.79 34.33 -7.77
C ARG A 9 -59.49 32.96 -7.15
N ARG A 10 -59.60 31.92 -7.98
CA ARG A 10 -58.97 30.60 -7.81
C ARG A 10 -57.45 30.78 -7.70
N ILE A 11 -56.84 30.35 -6.60
CA ILE A 11 -55.40 30.14 -6.52
C ILE A 11 -55.17 28.63 -6.68
N LEU A 12 -54.72 28.25 -7.88
CA LEU A 12 -54.20 26.91 -8.15
C LEU A 12 -52.97 26.67 -7.25
N GLY A 13 -53.03 25.62 -6.45
CA GLY A 13 -51.87 25.12 -5.70
C GLY A 13 -50.80 24.63 -6.68
N ARG A 14 -49.66 25.32 -6.73
CA ARG A 14 -48.45 24.80 -7.36
C ARG A 14 -47.87 23.70 -6.46
N ALA A 15 -47.83 22.49 -7.00
CA ALA A 15 -47.10 21.37 -6.43
C ALA A 15 -45.63 21.78 -6.17
N ARG A 16 -45.14 21.47 -4.97
CA ARG A 16 -43.71 21.53 -4.66
C ARG A 16 -43.02 20.46 -5.51
N PRO A 17 -41.98 20.79 -6.31
CA PRO A 17 -41.22 19.74 -6.97
C PRO A 17 -40.55 18.88 -5.89
N GLY A 18 -40.78 17.57 -5.96
CA GLY A 18 -40.14 16.60 -5.11
C GLY A 18 -38.63 16.69 -5.25
N LEU A 19 -37.94 16.78 -4.11
CA LEU A 19 -36.50 16.59 -4.03
C LEU A 19 -36.20 15.08 -4.20
N SER A 20 -36.45 14.56 -5.39
CA SER A 20 -36.02 13.23 -5.81
C SER A 20 -34.71 13.39 -6.57
N GLY A 21 -33.59 13.16 -5.87
CA GLY A 21 -32.26 13.14 -6.50
C GLY A 21 -31.17 13.84 -5.71
N LEU A 22 -31.08 13.63 -4.39
CA LEU A 22 -29.76 13.73 -3.76
C LEU A 22 -29.05 12.41 -4.07
N SER A 23 -28.44 12.35 -5.25
CA SER A 23 -27.39 11.37 -5.52
C SER A 23 -26.41 11.43 -4.35
N GLY A 24 -26.04 10.28 -3.79
CA GLY A 24 -24.93 10.21 -2.84
C GLY A 24 -23.69 10.91 -3.39
N PRO A 25 -22.68 11.18 -2.55
CA PRO A 25 -21.43 11.76 -3.03
C PRO A 25 -20.96 10.99 -4.27
N PRO A 26 -20.54 11.69 -5.35
CA PRO A 26 -20.10 11.01 -6.56
C PRO A 26 -19.06 9.96 -6.19
N GLY A 27 -19.21 8.76 -6.75
CA GLY A 27 -18.22 7.71 -6.58
C GLY A 27 -16.82 8.22 -6.99
N PRO A 28 -15.75 7.60 -6.50
CA PRO A 28 -14.44 8.21 -6.64
C PRO A 28 -14.03 8.32 -8.11
N ALA A 29 -13.30 9.38 -8.45
CA ALA A 29 -12.94 9.67 -9.83
C ALA A 29 -12.14 8.50 -10.45
N PRO A 30 -12.30 8.22 -11.75
CA PRO A 30 -11.66 7.09 -12.39
C PRO A 30 -10.14 7.31 -12.54
N VAL A 31 -9.41 6.21 -12.68
CA VAL A 31 -8.03 6.22 -13.21
C VAL A 31 -8.04 6.64 -14.68
N THR A 32 -6.95 7.24 -15.16
CA THR A 32 -6.78 7.67 -16.55
C THR A 32 -6.20 6.58 -17.45
N ARG A 33 -5.53 5.59 -16.85
CA ARG A 33 -4.95 4.42 -17.53
C ARG A 33 -5.10 3.14 -16.70
N PRO A 34 -4.85 1.94 -17.25
CA PRO A 34 -4.82 0.72 -16.46
C PRO A 34 -3.73 0.74 -15.38
N VAL A 35 -4.08 0.35 -14.15
CA VAL A 35 -3.17 0.35 -13.00
C VAL A 35 -3.26 -1.00 -12.28
N TRP A 36 -2.12 -1.59 -11.97
CA TRP A 36 -2.00 -2.71 -11.04
C TRP A 36 -1.36 -2.23 -9.75
N LEU A 37 -1.95 -2.63 -8.64
CA LEU A 37 -1.49 -2.33 -7.29
C LEU A 37 -1.16 -3.64 -6.59
N VAL A 38 0.04 -3.75 -6.05
CA VAL A 38 0.55 -4.95 -5.39
C VAL A 38 0.74 -4.62 -3.90
N GLY A 39 0.09 -5.40 -3.04
CA GLY A 39 0.18 -5.23 -1.58
C GLY A 39 1.54 -5.60 -0.99
N ASP A 40 1.60 -5.62 0.34
CA ASP A 40 2.81 -5.80 1.14
C ASP A 40 3.44 -7.18 0.89
N VAL A 41 4.73 -7.17 0.59
CA VAL A 41 5.46 -8.37 0.15
C VAL A 41 6.15 -9.06 1.32
N HIS A 42 6.76 -8.28 2.21
CA HIS A 42 7.49 -8.76 3.38
C HIS A 42 8.39 -9.96 3.10
N GLY A 43 9.40 -9.78 2.24
CA GLY A 43 10.39 -10.80 1.92
C GLY A 43 9.86 -12.03 1.17
N ARG A 44 8.62 -12.01 0.68
CA ARG A 44 8.06 -13.07 -0.18
C ARG A 44 8.41 -12.85 -1.65
N ALA A 45 9.70 -12.90 -1.96
CA ALA A 45 10.21 -12.79 -3.32
C ALA A 45 9.55 -13.82 -4.28
N ASP A 46 9.25 -15.02 -3.77
CA ASP A 46 8.55 -16.08 -4.49
C ASP A 46 7.14 -15.66 -4.93
N LEU A 47 6.36 -15.07 -4.02
CA LEU A 47 5.01 -14.60 -4.32
C LEU A 47 5.04 -13.36 -5.22
N LEU A 48 6.00 -12.47 -4.99
CA LEU A 48 6.16 -11.27 -5.81
C LEU A 48 6.49 -11.63 -7.26
N GLU A 49 7.49 -12.50 -7.50
CA GLU A 49 7.82 -12.91 -8.87
C GLU A 49 6.64 -13.66 -9.51
N GLY A 50 5.99 -14.57 -8.78
CA GLY A 50 4.81 -15.28 -9.30
C GLY A 50 3.68 -14.35 -9.69
N ALA A 51 3.38 -13.34 -8.86
CA ALA A 51 2.38 -12.34 -9.14
C ALA A 51 2.73 -11.49 -10.37
N LEU A 52 3.95 -10.93 -10.42
CA LEU A 52 4.39 -10.10 -11.54
C LEU A 52 4.47 -10.89 -12.85
N ALA A 53 4.92 -12.14 -12.82
CA ALA A 53 4.99 -13.01 -14.00
C ALA A 53 3.61 -13.35 -14.59
N ALA A 54 2.55 -13.32 -13.78
CA ALA A 54 1.17 -13.51 -14.23
C ALA A 54 0.58 -12.26 -14.90
N LEU A 55 1.11 -11.06 -14.62
CA LEU A 55 0.57 -9.81 -15.14
C LEU A 55 0.84 -9.66 -16.65
N ARG A 56 -0.11 -9.03 -17.35
CA ARG A 56 0.01 -8.65 -18.76
C ARG A 56 -0.40 -7.18 -18.92
N PRO A 57 0.35 -6.22 -18.32
CA PRO A 57 0.01 -4.81 -18.44
C PRO A 57 0.19 -4.35 -19.89
N PRO A 58 -0.80 -3.65 -20.50
CA PRO A 58 -0.63 -3.06 -21.82
C PRO A 58 0.31 -1.85 -21.76
N GLU A 59 0.83 -1.43 -22.91
CA GLU A 59 1.58 -0.18 -23.02
C GLU A 59 0.77 1.01 -22.46
N GLY A 60 1.45 1.91 -21.76
CA GLY A 60 0.85 3.04 -21.06
C GLY A 60 0.27 2.70 -19.70
N ALA A 61 0.25 1.44 -19.26
CA ALA A 61 -0.20 1.08 -17.91
C ALA A 61 0.81 1.44 -16.81
N ALA A 62 0.37 1.30 -15.56
CA ALA A 62 1.24 1.36 -14.37
C ALA A 62 1.13 0.09 -13.51
N VAL A 63 2.24 -0.30 -12.86
CA VAL A 63 2.33 -1.35 -11.85
C VAL A 63 3.02 -0.77 -10.62
N VAL A 64 2.34 -0.74 -9.48
CA VAL A 64 2.78 -0.06 -8.26
C VAL A 64 2.84 -1.05 -7.08
N LEU A 65 4.02 -1.23 -6.48
CA LEU A 65 4.15 -1.88 -5.18
C LEU A 65 3.87 -0.88 -4.06
N LEU A 66 3.04 -1.26 -3.08
CA LEU A 66 2.61 -0.38 -2.00
C LEU A 66 3.60 -0.24 -0.83
N GLY A 67 4.82 -0.75 -0.97
CA GLY A 67 5.86 -0.73 0.07
C GLY A 67 5.93 -2.04 0.87
N ASP A 68 6.69 -2.01 1.97
CA ASP A 68 6.94 -3.15 2.86
C ASP A 68 7.38 -4.39 2.08
N MET A 69 8.46 -4.20 1.34
CA MET A 69 9.11 -5.22 0.52
C MET A 69 10.00 -6.14 1.36
N ILE A 70 10.57 -5.62 2.43
CA ILE A 70 11.51 -6.32 3.32
C ILE A 70 10.88 -6.80 4.62
N ASP A 71 11.72 -7.41 5.46
CA ASP A 71 11.41 -7.91 6.79
C ASP A 71 10.44 -9.10 6.80
N ARG A 72 10.48 -9.89 7.89
CA ARG A 72 9.60 -11.03 8.23
C ARG A 72 9.67 -12.27 7.32
N GLY A 73 9.65 -12.11 6.00
CA GLY A 73 9.69 -13.23 5.06
C GLY A 73 11.10 -13.79 4.82
N PRO A 74 11.19 -14.88 4.05
CA PRO A 74 12.42 -15.65 3.88
C PRO A 74 13.45 -15.02 2.94
N ASP A 75 13.05 -14.14 2.01
CA ASP A 75 13.96 -13.54 1.02
C ASP A 75 13.73 -12.02 0.82
N PRO A 76 14.03 -11.17 1.82
CA PRO A 76 13.96 -9.70 1.67
C PRO A 76 14.88 -9.14 0.58
N ALA A 77 16.11 -9.68 0.43
CA ALA A 77 17.05 -9.22 -0.58
C ALA A 77 16.55 -9.50 -2.00
N GLY A 78 15.96 -10.67 -2.24
CA GLY A 78 15.34 -11.00 -3.52
C GLY A 78 14.11 -10.16 -3.82
N ALA A 79 13.28 -9.86 -2.82
CA ALA A 79 12.14 -8.96 -2.98
C ALA A 79 12.58 -7.55 -3.43
N LEU A 80 13.63 -6.99 -2.81
CA LEU A 80 14.19 -5.70 -3.22
C LEU A 80 14.76 -5.72 -4.64
N ARG A 81 15.46 -6.79 -5.02
CA ARG A 81 16.01 -6.95 -6.38
C ARG A 81 14.89 -6.98 -7.44
N ILE A 82 13.80 -7.69 -7.17
CA ILE A 82 12.61 -7.72 -8.05
C ILE A 82 11.99 -6.33 -8.11
N ALA A 83 11.74 -5.68 -6.97
CA ALA A 83 11.15 -4.35 -6.90
C ALA A 83 11.98 -3.30 -7.65
N ARG A 84 13.31 -3.30 -7.47
CA ARG A 84 14.23 -2.39 -8.17
C ARG A 84 14.24 -2.59 -9.69
N SER A 85 13.81 -3.75 -10.17
CA SER A 85 13.72 -4.06 -11.60
C SER A 85 12.42 -3.57 -12.26
N LEU A 86 11.39 -3.21 -11.48
CA LEU A 86 10.06 -2.82 -11.96
C LEU A 86 10.07 -1.80 -13.10
N PRO A 87 10.82 -0.67 -13.04
CA PRO A 87 10.81 0.33 -14.11
C PRO A 87 11.25 -0.18 -15.48
N ARG A 88 11.89 -1.37 -15.54
CA ARG A 88 12.42 -1.98 -16.76
C ARG A 88 11.76 -3.32 -17.08
N ARG A 89 10.76 -3.74 -16.31
CA ARG A 89 10.17 -5.09 -16.40
C ARG A 89 9.30 -5.28 -17.64
N TRP A 90 8.60 -4.23 -18.08
CA TRP A 90 7.76 -4.24 -19.28
C TRP A 90 7.99 -2.96 -20.11
N PRO A 91 8.21 -3.06 -21.42
CA PRO A 91 8.33 -1.90 -22.30
C PRO A 91 7.06 -1.02 -22.26
N GLY A 92 7.25 0.29 -22.11
CA GLY A 92 6.15 1.26 -22.14
C GLY A 92 5.19 1.22 -20.94
N VAL A 93 5.52 0.47 -19.89
CA VAL A 93 4.74 0.39 -18.63
C VAL A 93 5.53 1.08 -17.52
N GLU A 94 4.85 1.89 -16.73
CA GLU A 94 5.45 2.51 -15.55
C GLU A 94 5.48 1.52 -14.38
N GLY A 95 6.68 1.13 -13.94
CA GLY A 95 6.87 0.32 -12.74
C GLY A 95 7.36 1.17 -11.57
N VAL A 96 6.63 1.18 -10.45
CA VAL A 96 6.95 1.98 -9.26
C VAL A 96 6.92 1.10 -8.01
N ALA A 97 7.83 1.34 -7.08
CA ALA A 97 7.74 0.85 -5.71
C ALA A 97 7.64 2.04 -4.75
N LEU A 98 6.70 1.98 -3.82
CA LEU A 98 6.56 2.99 -2.77
C LEU A 98 7.45 2.64 -1.57
N MET A 99 7.79 3.65 -0.80
CA MET A 99 8.39 3.49 0.52
C MET A 99 7.36 2.90 1.49
N GLY A 100 7.68 1.77 2.10
CA GLY A 100 6.97 1.26 3.26
C GLY A 100 7.61 1.71 4.57
N ASN A 101 6.94 1.45 5.68
CA ASN A 101 7.47 1.79 6.97
C ASN A 101 8.64 0.88 7.39
N HIS A 102 8.71 -0.33 6.84
CA HIS A 102 9.83 -1.25 7.07
C HIS A 102 11.10 -0.79 6.35
N GLU A 103 11.00 -0.34 5.10
CA GLU A 103 12.14 0.31 4.42
C GLU A 103 12.59 1.56 5.17
N ARG A 104 11.65 2.38 5.67
CA ARG A 104 11.99 3.56 6.48
C ARG A 104 12.72 3.17 7.78
N MET A 105 12.28 2.13 8.48
CA MET A 105 12.97 1.64 9.68
C MET A 105 14.39 1.14 9.39
N MET A 106 14.58 0.46 8.27
CA MET A 106 15.90 0.02 7.82
C MET A 106 16.81 1.22 7.55
N LEU A 107 16.34 2.25 6.83
CA LEU A 107 17.10 3.47 6.57
C LEU A 107 17.44 4.22 7.86
N ASP A 108 16.47 4.35 8.77
CA ASP A 108 16.67 4.93 10.10
C ASP A 108 17.74 4.15 10.91
N PHE A 109 17.80 2.83 10.79
CA PHE A 109 18.86 2.01 11.36
C PHE A 109 20.22 2.28 10.72
N LEU A 110 20.28 2.42 9.39
CA LEU A 110 21.53 2.75 8.69
C LEU A 110 22.09 4.10 9.12
N ASP A 111 21.21 5.07 9.39
CA ASP A 111 21.58 6.42 9.82
C ASP A 111 21.95 6.48 11.31
N ALA A 112 21.18 5.79 12.16
CA ALA A 112 21.33 5.84 13.62
C ALA A 112 21.21 4.44 14.26
N PRO A 113 22.22 3.56 14.08
CA PRO A 113 22.09 2.14 14.39
C PRO A 113 21.83 1.84 15.87
N VAL A 114 22.43 2.63 16.77
CA VAL A 114 22.29 2.43 18.23
C VAL A 114 20.88 2.84 18.69
N GLN A 115 20.32 3.90 18.13
CA GLN A 115 19.03 4.47 18.54
C GLN A 115 17.85 3.75 17.88
N ARG A 116 18.00 3.33 16.62
CA ARG A 116 16.90 2.82 15.79
C ARG A 116 16.97 1.31 15.59
N GLY A 117 18.14 0.70 15.72
CA GLY A 117 18.36 -0.71 15.37
C GLY A 117 17.51 -1.69 16.17
N ARG A 118 17.45 -1.57 17.50
CA ARG A 118 16.66 -2.51 18.32
C ARG A 118 15.19 -2.55 17.95
N ARG A 119 14.58 -1.40 17.63
CA ARG A 119 13.19 -1.33 17.17
C ARG A 119 13.03 -2.10 15.86
N TRP A 120 13.84 -1.79 14.86
CA TRP A 120 13.77 -2.44 13.55
C TRP A 120 13.98 -3.97 13.65
N LEU A 121 14.97 -4.42 14.42
CA LEU A 121 15.24 -5.84 14.63
C LEU A 121 14.05 -6.60 15.24
N ARG A 122 13.26 -5.97 16.12
CA ARG A 122 12.03 -6.58 16.67
C ARG A 122 10.87 -6.64 15.68
N HIS A 123 10.93 -5.86 14.60
CA HIS A 123 9.91 -5.81 13.56
C HIS A 123 10.36 -6.48 12.26
N GLY A 124 11.24 -7.48 12.35
CA GLY A 124 11.61 -8.30 11.19
C GLY A 124 12.91 -7.88 10.49
N GLY A 125 13.63 -6.90 11.02
CA GLY A 125 14.95 -6.51 10.50
C GLY A 125 16.00 -7.61 10.58
N ARG A 126 15.79 -8.62 11.44
CA ARG A 126 16.68 -9.79 11.55
C ARG A 126 16.62 -10.64 10.28
N GLU A 127 15.43 -10.89 9.76
CA GLU A 127 15.17 -11.62 8.52
C GLU A 127 15.75 -10.86 7.33
N THR A 128 15.69 -9.53 7.33
CA THR A 128 16.36 -8.72 6.32
C THR A 128 17.88 -8.87 6.39
N LEU A 129 18.49 -8.77 7.57
CA LEU A 129 19.93 -9.03 7.73
C LEU A 129 20.31 -10.41 7.19
N GLN A 130 19.57 -11.45 7.56
CA GLN A 130 19.79 -12.82 7.08
C GLN A 130 19.62 -12.95 5.56
N GLY A 131 18.63 -12.28 4.97
CA GLY A 131 18.44 -12.24 3.52
C GLY A 131 19.61 -11.62 2.77
N PHE A 132 20.37 -10.72 3.40
CA PHE A 132 21.63 -10.19 2.90
C PHE A 132 22.87 -11.02 3.30
N GLY A 133 22.69 -12.17 3.95
CA GLY A 133 23.78 -13.02 4.43
C GLY A 133 24.49 -12.49 5.67
N VAL A 134 23.88 -11.55 6.40
CA VAL A 134 24.42 -10.98 7.65
C VAL A 134 23.78 -11.69 8.83
N ASP A 135 24.61 -12.23 9.74
CA ASP A 135 24.13 -12.89 10.97
C ASP A 135 23.74 -11.85 12.03
N PRO A 136 22.45 -11.74 12.42
CA PRO A 136 21.99 -10.83 13.48
C PRO A 136 22.26 -11.37 14.90
N GLY A 137 22.93 -12.52 15.02
CA GLY A 137 23.16 -13.23 16.27
C GLY A 137 21.94 -14.03 16.76
N PRO A 138 21.88 -14.40 18.04
CA PRO A 138 20.74 -15.14 18.59
C PRO A 138 19.52 -14.23 18.83
N PRO A 139 18.28 -14.68 18.54
CA PRO A 139 17.06 -13.87 18.73
C PRO A 139 16.80 -13.40 20.16
N ALA A 140 17.22 -14.18 21.16
CA ALA A 140 16.96 -13.92 22.57
C ALA A 140 17.87 -12.85 23.20
N ALA A 141 18.92 -12.41 22.50
CA ALA A 141 19.84 -11.40 23.00
C ALA A 141 19.64 -10.07 22.26
N GLU A 142 19.32 -9.00 23.01
CA GLU A 142 19.35 -7.66 22.41
C GLU A 142 20.80 -7.24 22.16
N PRO A 143 21.16 -6.86 20.92
CA PRO A 143 22.52 -6.45 20.62
C PRO A 143 22.89 -5.15 21.37
N GLY A 144 24.13 -5.12 21.86
CA GLY A 144 24.76 -3.91 22.39
C GLY A 144 25.08 -2.88 21.28
N PRO A 145 25.46 -1.65 21.66
CA PRO A 145 25.76 -0.58 20.70
C PRO A 145 26.83 -0.95 19.66
N GLU A 146 27.89 -1.64 20.07
CA GLU A 146 28.99 -2.06 19.20
C GLU A 146 28.53 -3.08 18.15
N ALA A 147 27.74 -4.07 18.58
CA ALA A 147 27.13 -5.05 17.69
C ALA A 147 26.19 -4.39 16.68
N LEU A 148 25.38 -3.41 17.10
CA LEU A 148 24.50 -2.67 16.19
C LEU A 148 25.28 -1.88 15.12
N ARG A 149 26.40 -1.25 15.49
CA ARG A 149 27.27 -0.57 14.52
C ARG A 149 27.91 -1.56 13.55
N ALA A 150 28.33 -2.73 14.03
CA ALA A 150 28.90 -3.79 13.19
C ALA A 150 27.86 -4.35 12.21
N LEU A 151 26.62 -4.61 12.65
CA LEU A 151 25.53 -5.05 11.79
C LEU A 151 25.22 -4.04 10.68
N ARG A 152 25.26 -2.73 10.98
CA ARG A 152 25.08 -1.69 9.96
C ARG A 152 26.17 -1.77 8.89
N GLU A 153 27.44 -1.85 9.30
CA GLU A 153 28.55 -1.93 8.33
C GLU A 153 28.48 -3.20 7.49
N ALA A 154 28.17 -4.35 8.11
CA ALA A 154 27.99 -5.61 7.42
C ALA A 154 26.83 -5.54 6.41
N LEU A 155 25.69 -4.95 6.80
CA LEU A 155 24.56 -4.76 5.91
C LEU A 155 24.92 -3.86 4.72
N ARG A 156 25.56 -2.72 4.94
CA ARG A 156 26.02 -1.84 3.86
C ARG A 156 26.99 -2.53 2.91
N ALA A 157 27.92 -3.33 3.44
CA ALA A 157 28.86 -4.10 2.63
C ALA A 157 28.17 -5.20 1.80
N ALA A 158 27.06 -5.75 2.29
CA ALA A 158 26.28 -6.78 1.59
C ALA A 158 25.31 -6.21 0.54
N MET A 159 24.95 -4.92 0.61
CA MET A 159 24.06 -4.30 -0.38
C MET A 159 24.74 -4.14 -1.74
N GLU A 160 23.99 -4.43 -2.80
CA GLU A 160 24.42 -4.09 -4.16
C GLU A 160 24.65 -2.57 -4.33
N PRO A 161 25.59 -2.15 -5.18
CA PRO A 161 25.81 -0.74 -5.47
C PRO A 161 24.53 0.01 -5.86
N GLY A 162 24.32 1.15 -5.20
CA GLY A 162 23.17 2.03 -5.42
C GLY A 162 21.84 1.53 -4.85
N LEU A 163 21.80 0.39 -4.14
CA LEU A 163 20.57 -0.08 -3.50
C LEU A 163 20.10 0.88 -2.40
N GLU A 164 20.99 1.30 -1.49
CA GLU A 164 20.65 2.28 -0.44
C GLU A 164 20.16 3.61 -1.05
N GLY A 165 20.82 4.08 -2.12
CA GLY A 165 20.40 5.29 -2.83
C GLY A 165 19.02 5.18 -3.47
N TRP A 166 18.70 4.01 -4.06
CA TRP A 166 17.36 3.73 -4.59
C TRP A 166 16.30 3.66 -3.49
N LEU A 167 16.58 2.98 -2.36
CA LEU A 167 15.67 2.93 -1.21
C LEU A 167 15.35 4.34 -0.70
N ARG A 168 16.36 5.20 -0.54
CA ARG A 168 16.17 6.60 -0.11
C ARG A 168 15.38 7.44 -1.11
N ALA A 169 15.34 7.04 -2.38
CA ALA A 169 14.63 7.72 -3.45
C ALA A 169 13.22 7.17 -3.69
N LEU A 170 12.77 6.16 -2.93
CA LEU A 170 11.42 5.63 -3.06
C LEU A 170 10.39 6.75 -2.79
N PRO A 171 9.40 6.94 -3.68
CA PRO A 171 8.33 7.89 -3.45
C PRO A 171 7.46 7.43 -2.27
N LEU A 172 6.96 8.40 -1.49
CA LEU A 172 5.98 8.17 -0.43
C LEU A 172 4.56 8.00 -0.97
N LEU A 173 4.30 8.51 -2.17
CA LEU A 173 2.98 8.57 -2.78
C LEU A 173 3.08 8.47 -4.30
N TRP A 174 2.10 7.79 -4.90
CA TRP A 174 1.89 7.74 -6.34
C TRP A 174 0.43 8.09 -6.68
N ARG A 175 0.18 8.65 -7.86
CA ARG A 175 -1.16 9.10 -8.28
C ARG A 175 -1.44 8.93 -9.76
N ASP A 176 -2.70 8.64 -10.09
CA ASP A 176 -3.23 8.63 -11.45
C ASP A 176 -4.74 8.92 -11.44
N GLY A 177 -5.15 10.01 -12.10
CA GLY A 177 -6.54 10.44 -12.09
C GLY A 177 -7.09 10.59 -10.67
N GLY A 178 -8.19 9.90 -10.36
CA GLY A 178 -8.79 9.88 -9.02
C GLY A 178 -8.17 8.88 -8.04
N LEU A 179 -7.10 8.16 -8.40
CA LEU A 179 -6.41 7.21 -7.53
C LEU A 179 -5.15 7.82 -6.91
N VAL A 180 -5.01 7.63 -5.60
CA VAL A 180 -3.79 7.88 -4.85
C VAL A 180 -3.37 6.60 -4.14
N ALA A 181 -2.09 6.23 -4.27
CA ALA A 181 -1.48 5.10 -3.58
C ALA A 181 -0.45 5.62 -2.58
N ALA A 182 -0.55 5.17 -1.33
CA ALA A 182 0.39 5.45 -0.25
C ALA A 182 0.42 4.25 0.69
N HIS A 183 1.57 3.96 1.30
CA HIS A 183 1.77 2.71 2.03
C HIS A 183 0.73 2.47 3.12
N ALA A 184 0.56 3.41 4.07
CA ALA A 184 -0.44 3.32 5.13
C ALA A 184 -1.74 4.10 4.83
N GLY A 185 -1.91 4.54 3.58
CA GLY A 185 -3.02 5.38 3.15
C GLY A 185 -2.78 6.87 3.41
N LEU A 186 -3.87 7.60 3.65
CA LEU A 186 -3.87 9.06 3.78
C LEU A 186 -4.70 9.46 5.00
N ASP A 187 -4.31 10.54 5.67
CA ASP A 187 -5.19 11.26 6.61
C ASP A 187 -6.46 11.70 5.86
N PRO A 188 -7.66 11.20 6.24
CA PRO A 188 -8.93 11.44 5.56
C PRO A 188 -9.41 12.89 5.63
N LEU A 189 -8.79 13.71 6.47
CA LEU A 189 -9.14 15.11 6.69
C LEU A 189 -8.21 16.08 5.95
N ALA A 190 -7.09 15.59 5.41
CA ALA A 190 -6.15 16.40 4.65
C ALA A 190 -6.11 15.97 3.17
N PRO A 191 -5.96 16.90 2.21
CA PRO A 191 -5.73 16.55 0.81
C PRO A 191 -4.38 15.81 0.63
N PRO A 192 -4.15 15.11 -0.49
CA PRO A 192 -2.91 14.38 -0.76
C PRO A 192 -1.63 15.24 -0.63
N GLU A 193 -1.69 16.51 -0.99
CA GLU A 193 -0.55 17.45 -0.94
C GLU A 193 -0.19 17.91 0.47
N ALA A 194 -1.07 17.72 1.45
CA ALA A 194 -0.91 18.19 2.83
C ALA A 194 -0.60 17.05 3.81
N GLN A 195 -0.28 15.86 3.31
CA GLN A 195 0.06 14.70 4.13
C GLN A 195 1.48 14.83 4.65
N ASP A 196 1.69 14.52 5.92
CA ASP A 196 3.03 14.32 6.44
C ASP A 196 3.51 12.88 6.23
N GLU A 197 4.82 12.71 6.29
CA GLU A 197 5.46 11.40 6.10
C GLU A 197 4.99 10.36 7.13
N GLU A 198 4.68 10.80 8.35
CA GLU A 198 4.19 9.91 9.41
C GLU A 198 2.83 9.31 9.05
N ALA A 199 1.89 10.09 8.53
CA ALA A 199 0.60 9.60 8.06
C ALA A 199 0.75 8.61 6.89
N LEU A 200 1.66 8.90 5.94
CA LEU A 200 1.85 8.07 4.73
C LEU A 200 2.50 6.72 5.04
N LEU A 201 3.39 6.66 6.05
CA LEU A 201 4.13 5.45 6.41
C LEU A 201 3.52 4.69 7.58
N TRP A 202 3.03 5.38 8.61
CA TRP A 202 2.52 4.75 9.84
C TRP A 202 1.01 4.84 10.01
N GLY A 203 0.33 5.57 9.12
CA GLY A 203 -1.11 5.74 9.13
C GLY A 203 -1.60 6.73 10.18
N ARG A 204 -2.92 6.90 10.22
CA ARG A 204 -3.64 7.67 11.24
C ARG A 204 -4.70 6.79 11.89
N THR A 205 -5.02 7.02 13.15
CA THR A 205 -6.07 6.28 13.86
C THR A 205 -7.43 6.32 13.16
N ASP A 206 -7.73 7.40 12.46
CA ASP A 206 -9.01 7.60 11.77
C ASP A 206 -8.94 7.34 10.26
N PHE A 207 -7.87 6.74 9.72
CA PHE A 207 -7.68 6.53 8.26
C PHE A 207 -8.84 5.80 7.56
N ARG A 208 -9.62 4.98 8.31
CA ARG A 208 -10.80 4.28 7.80
C ARG A 208 -12.02 5.17 7.61
N ARG A 209 -12.01 6.39 8.16
CA ARG A 209 -13.07 7.39 8.01
C ARG A 209 -13.29 7.67 6.51
N PRO A 210 -14.55 7.69 6.03
CA PRO A 210 -14.82 8.00 4.64
C PRO A 210 -14.30 9.38 4.26
N ARG A 211 -13.56 9.44 3.14
CA ARG A 211 -13.12 10.70 2.53
C ARG A 211 -14.27 11.34 1.76
N ARG A 212 -14.17 12.66 1.54
CA ARG A 212 -15.18 13.47 0.82
C ARG A 212 -14.64 14.16 -0.43
N ASP A 213 -13.37 13.94 -0.75
CA ASP A 213 -12.66 14.51 -1.89
C ASP A 213 -12.83 13.68 -3.18
N GLY A 214 -13.56 12.56 -3.12
CA GLY A 214 -13.82 11.72 -4.29
C GLY A 214 -12.60 10.95 -4.78
N LEU A 215 -11.59 10.72 -3.93
CA LEU A 215 -10.41 9.94 -4.27
C LEU A 215 -10.56 8.46 -3.90
N TRP A 216 -9.99 7.59 -4.73
CA TRP A 216 -9.60 6.24 -4.32
C TRP A 216 -8.27 6.30 -3.60
N VAL A 217 -8.19 5.70 -2.40
CA VAL A 217 -6.95 5.56 -1.65
C VAL A 217 -6.55 4.10 -1.57
N ALA A 218 -5.49 3.74 -2.28
CA ALA A 218 -4.89 2.41 -2.19
C ALA A 218 -3.81 2.38 -1.12
N HIS A 219 -3.84 1.33 -0.29
CA HIS A 219 -2.88 1.15 0.79
C HIS A 219 -2.59 -0.31 1.10
N GLY A 220 -1.42 -0.50 1.67
CA GLY A 220 -0.94 -1.71 2.31
C GLY A 220 -1.12 -1.63 3.82
N HIS A 221 -0.09 -2.04 4.57
CA HIS A 221 0.19 -1.79 5.98
C HIS A 221 -0.78 -2.45 7.00
N VAL A 222 -2.07 -2.37 6.74
CA VAL A 222 -3.13 -2.87 7.63
C VAL A 222 -3.56 -4.25 7.15
N VAL A 223 -2.92 -5.27 7.73
CA VAL A 223 -3.19 -6.69 7.44
C VAL A 223 -4.67 -7.01 7.65
N THR A 224 -5.31 -7.52 6.60
CA THR A 224 -6.70 -8.00 6.61
C THR A 224 -6.80 -9.43 6.09
N ALA A 225 -7.87 -10.14 6.44
CA ALA A 225 -8.04 -11.54 6.00
C ALA A 225 -8.32 -11.66 4.49
N ALA A 226 -8.91 -10.63 3.90
CA ALA A 226 -9.26 -10.50 2.50
C ALA A 226 -9.14 -9.01 2.11
N PRO A 227 -8.87 -8.70 0.83
CA PRO A 227 -8.75 -7.31 0.39
C PRO A 227 -10.03 -6.52 0.65
N GLU A 228 -9.86 -5.27 1.10
CA GLU A 228 -10.95 -4.35 1.37
C GLU A 228 -11.16 -3.43 0.16
N ILE A 229 -12.26 -3.64 -0.58
CA ILE A 229 -12.70 -2.73 -1.63
C ILE A 229 -13.99 -2.06 -1.15
N VAL A 230 -13.86 -0.84 -0.63
CA VAL A 230 -14.99 -0.02 -0.18
C VAL A 230 -14.91 1.34 -0.86
N PRO A 231 -16.04 2.04 -1.11
CA PRO A 231 -15.99 3.34 -1.79
C PRO A 231 -14.93 4.29 -1.20
N GLY A 232 -13.94 4.65 -2.03
CA GLY A 232 -12.84 5.56 -1.67
C GLY A 232 -11.62 4.91 -1.02
N ARG A 233 -11.60 3.59 -0.80
CA ARG A 233 -10.45 2.89 -0.20
C ARG A 233 -10.22 1.47 -0.73
N LEU A 234 -8.97 1.15 -1.00
CA LEU A 234 -8.48 -0.16 -1.44
C LEU A 234 -7.39 -0.65 -0.48
N GLY A 235 -7.75 -1.53 0.45
CA GLY A 235 -6.80 -2.18 1.36
C GLY A 235 -6.33 -3.50 0.77
N LEU A 236 -5.04 -3.60 0.46
CA LEU A 236 -4.48 -4.74 -0.27
C LEU A 236 -3.50 -5.60 0.55
N ASP A 237 -3.20 -5.22 1.78
CA ASP A 237 -2.40 -6.06 2.66
C ASP A 237 -3.22 -7.25 3.19
N THR A 238 -2.83 -8.44 2.73
CA THR A 238 -3.41 -9.73 3.14
C THR A 238 -2.41 -10.61 3.89
N GLY A 239 -1.31 -10.00 4.34
CA GLY A 239 -0.25 -10.63 5.13
C GLY A 239 0.51 -11.69 4.35
N ALA A 240 1.07 -11.36 3.19
CA ALA A 240 1.72 -12.33 2.29
C ALA A 240 2.75 -13.23 3.00
N TRP A 241 3.58 -12.64 3.88
CA TRP A 241 4.57 -13.37 4.67
C TRP A 241 3.97 -14.45 5.58
N ARG A 242 2.78 -14.23 6.15
CA ARG A 242 2.13 -15.17 7.07
C ARG A 242 1.13 -16.10 6.40
N THR A 243 0.45 -15.63 5.35
CA THR A 243 -0.68 -16.36 4.73
C THR A 243 -0.31 -17.08 3.44
N GLY A 244 0.85 -16.78 2.85
CA GLY A 244 1.18 -17.29 1.52
C GLY A 244 0.40 -16.64 0.39
N ARG A 245 -0.35 -15.56 0.65
CA ARG A 245 -1.19 -14.88 -0.33
C ARG A 245 -0.73 -13.44 -0.52
N LEU A 246 -0.21 -13.13 -1.71
CA LEU A 246 0.04 -11.76 -2.14
C LEU A 246 -1.17 -11.29 -2.96
N THR A 247 -1.71 -10.14 -2.58
CA THR A 247 -2.87 -9.55 -3.26
C THR A 247 -2.42 -8.56 -4.32
N VAL A 248 -3.04 -8.66 -5.49
CA VAL A 248 -2.92 -7.68 -6.57
C VAL A 248 -4.29 -7.15 -6.90
N ALA A 249 -4.45 -5.83 -7.05
CA ALA A 249 -5.67 -5.22 -7.57
C ALA A 249 -5.40 -4.58 -8.92
N ARG A 250 -6.41 -4.61 -9.79
CA ARG A 250 -6.41 -3.95 -11.09
C ARG A 250 -7.51 -2.89 -11.12
N LEU A 251 -7.15 -1.71 -11.61
CA LEU A 251 -8.07 -0.64 -11.95
C LEU A 251 -7.96 -0.35 -13.44
N ARG A 252 -9.10 -0.05 -14.06
CA ARG A 252 -9.20 0.37 -15.46
C ARG A 252 -10.11 1.59 -15.56
N PRO A 253 -9.89 2.47 -16.55
CA PRO A 253 -10.77 3.61 -16.77
C PRO A 253 -12.22 3.15 -16.95
N GLY A 254 -13.13 3.69 -16.13
CA GLY A 254 -14.56 3.38 -16.18
C GLY A 254 -14.99 2.03 -15.58
N GLU A 255 -14.07 1.22 -15.05
CA GLU A 255 -14.38 -0.04 -14.37
C GLU A 255 -14.21 0.06 -12.85
N ALA A 256 -14.96 -0.76 -12.11
CA ALA A 256 -14.73 -0.90 -10.67
C ALA A 256 -13.38 -1.63 -10.40
N PRO A 257 -12.70 -1.33 -9.28
CA PRO A 257 -11.51 -2.06 -8.86
C PRO A 257 -11.79 -3.56 -8.72
N ALA A 258 -10.87 -4.39 -9.21
CA ALA A 258 -10.97 -5.85 -9.14
C ALA A 258 -9.69 -6.44 -8.54
N VAL A 259 -9.83 -7.42 -7.65
CA VAL A 259 -8.67 -8.18 -7.14
C VAL A 259 -8.33 -9.28 -8.12
N GLU A 260 -7.07 -9.31 -8.55
CA GLU A 260 -6.50 -10.43 -9.27
C GLU A 260 -6.03 -11.48 -8.26
N ARG A 261 -6.30 -12.74 -8.57
CA ARG A 261 -5.76 -13.89 -7.85
C ARG A 261 -4.61 -14.44 -8.69
N PRO A 262 -3.38 -13.94 -8.54
CA PRO A 262 -2.25 -14.59 -9.19
C PRO A 262 -2.17 -16.04 -8.71
N ALA A 263 -1.92 -16.97 -9.63
CA ALA A 263 -1.80 -18.38 -9.27
C ALA A 263 -0.68 -18.54 -8.24
N ALA A 264 -0.97 -19.24 -7.13
CA ALA A 264 0.06 -19.55 -6.15
C ALA A 264 1.14 -20.42 -6.82
N PRO A 265 2.44 -20.15 -6.64
CA PRO A 265 3.46 -21.07 -7.09
C PRO A 265 3.28 -22.42 -6.38
N GLU A 266 3.40 -23.52 -7.11
CA GLU A 266 3.14 -24.90 -6.63
C GLU A 266 3.96 -25.29 -5.38
N ALA A 267 5.05 -24.58 -5.09
CA ALA A 267 6.01 -24.91 -4.04
C ALA A 267 5.75 -24.27 -2.65
N SER A 268 4.73 -23.40 -2.47
CA SER A 268 4.60 -22.62 -1.22
C SER A 268 3.60 -23.15 -0.17
N ARG A 269 3.09 -24.38 -0.33
CA ARG A 269 2.26 -25.04 0.69
C ARG A 269 3.14 -25.55 1.86
N GLY A 270 3.64 -24.63 2.69
CA GLY A 270 4.23 -24.94 3.98
C GLY A 270 3.16 -25.25 5.05
N PRO A 271 3.50 -25.95 6.14
CA PRO A 271 2.54 -26.58 7.07
C PRO A 271 1.89 -25.62 8.09
N HIS A 272 1.77 -24.32 7.79
CA HIS A 272 1.32 -23.31 8.76
C HIS A 272 -0.19 -22.98 8.71
N ASP A 273 -1.03 -23.91 8.27
CA ASP A 273 -2.47 -23.89 8.58
C ASP A 273 -2.68 -24.36 10.03
N GLY A 274 -2.37 -23.54 11.04
CA GLY A 274 -2.57 -23.99 12.41
C GLY A 274 -2.15 -23.15 13.61
N LEU A 275 -1.91 -21.83 13.50
CA LEU A 275 -1.68 -21.01 14.69
C LEU A 275 -2.93 -20.20 15.07
N PRO A 276 -3.38 -20.25 16.34
CA PRO A 276 -4.58 -19.53 16.78
C PRO A 276 -4.36 -18.02 16.75
N LYS A 277 -5.46 -17.30 16.54
CA LYS A 277 -5.52 -15.84 16.61
C LYS A 277 -5.10 -15.40 18.03
N ALA A 278 -4.06 -14.58 18.12
CA ALA A 278 -3.77 -13.83 19.33
C ALA A 278 -4.67 -12.58 19.33
N ASP A 279 -5.38 -12.40 20.45
CA ASP A 279 -6.12 -11.18 20.80
C ASP A 279 -5.21 -9.95 20.90
#